data_AF-A0A2G5WGF7-F1
#
_entry.id   AF-A0A2G5WGF7-F1
#
_cell.length_a   1.000
_cell.length_b   1.000
_cell.length_c   1.000
_cell.angle_alpha   90.00
_cell.angle_beta   90.00
_cell.angle_gamma   90.00
#
_symmetry.space_group_name_H-M   'P 1'
#
loop_
_entity.id
_entity.type
_entity.pdbx_description
1 polymer ?
#
loop_
_entity_poly.entity_id
_entity_poly.type
_entity_poly.pdbx_seq_one_letter_code
_entity_poly.pdbx_strand_id
1 'polypeptide(L)'
;MDKKVLGTIFTTALVLFTLPAILSIVMTIDIFGKALGSADGWLSYWGGYLGAIVGLAAIAVTTQFQINSQYKLHKEQLAAQDRSMIKTHESQKSIQMYSIEESSRMNDKKERDRIYTNFLMDKNEALIEILIELNFLNTEHFNLLRDYVDYESIRIGEFKNNFLSEAIDPKVMNDQEAKNKMQELDMKIEDIKEKETEIRMKISGASAKLKSKSMYFSNLELEINNYRREISAVLEEFHNHIKKKDIDLKNFREKIENKSTELHDSTNGALNLCQRNLSRIVNTLISSPY
;
A
#
# COMPACT_ATOMS: atom_id res chain seq x y z
N MET A 1 -14.48 18.75 74.33
CA MET A 1 -15.84 18.94 74.86
C MET A 1 -15.77 20.06 75.89
N ASP A 2 -16.45 21.18 75.66
CA ASP A 2 -16.29 22.40 76.45
C ASP A 2 -16.77 22.22 77.90
N LYS A 3 -16.04 22.78 78.87
CA LYS A 3 -16.39 22.73 80.30
C LYS A 3 -17.80 23.27 80.59
N LYS A 4 -18.27 24.22 79.77
CA LYS A 4 -19.65 24.73 79.85
C LYS A 4 -20.67 23.68 79.46
N VAL A 5 -20.45 22.91 78.39
CA VAL A 5 -21.36 21.85 77.93
C VAL A 5 -21.45 20.72 78.96
N LEU A 6 -20.33 20.35 79.58
CA LEU A 6 -20.32 19.35 80.64
C LEU A 6 -21.09 19.81 81.89
N GLY A 7 -20.94 21.09 82.25
CA GLY A 7 -21.69 21.71 83.35
C GLY A 7 -23.19 21.71 83.11
N THR A 8 -23.64 22.11 81.92
CA THR A 8 -25.09 22.13 81.59
C THR A 8 -25.69 20.73 81.59
N ILE A 9 -24.99 19.74 81.02
CA ILE A 9 -25.44 18.33 81.02
C ILE A 9 -25.60 17.80 82.44
N PHE A 10 -24.66 18.12 83.35
CA PHE A 10 -24.73 17.69 84.74
C PHE A 10 -25.90 18.31 85.49
N THR A 11 -26.14 19.62 85.37
CA THR A 11 -27.32 20.27 85.96
C THR A 11 -28.63 19.74 85.41
N THR A 12 -28.70 19.50 84.10
CA THR A 12 -29.92 18.97 83.45
C THR A 12 -30.20 17.53 83.91
N ALA A 13 -29.16 16.69 84.02
CA ALA A 13 -29.28 15.34 84.55
C ALA A 13 -29.70 15.33 86.03
N LEU A 14 -29.11 16.22 86.85
CA LEU A 14 -29.46 16.34 88.26
C LEU A 14 -30.95 16.68 88.42
N VAL A 15 -31.43 17.70 87.70
CA VAL A 15 -32.84 18.11 87.73
C VAL A 15 -33.75 16.98 87.25
N LEU A 16 -33.40 16.29 86.15
CA LEU A 16 -34.17 15.18 85.59
C LEU A 16 -34.28 13.97 86.53
N PHE A 17 -33.29 13.73 87.39
CA PHE A 17 -33.34 12.63 88.38
C PHE A 17 -33.97 13.06 89.71
N THR A 18 -33.78 14.30 90.16
CA THR A 18 -34.31 14.77 91.44
C THR A 18 -35.78 15.17 91.40
N LEU A 19 -36.25 15.74 90.29
CA LEU A 19 -37.65 16.20 90.18
C LEU A 19 -38.66 15.05 90.30
N PRO A 20 -38.49 13.90 89.62
CA PRO A 20 -39.43 12.78 89.73
C PRO A 20 -39.44 12.15 91.13
N ALA A 21 -38.29 12.10 91.82
CA ALA A 21 -38.21 11.60 93.19
C ALA A 21 -38.98 12.49 94.17
N ILE A 22 -38.84 13.82 94.05
CA ILE A 22 -39.57 14.79 94.86
C ILE A 22 -41.08 14.72 94.55
N LEU A 23 -41.45 14.65 93.27
CA LEU A 23 -42.86 14.52 92.86
C LEU A 23 -43.49 13.20 93.33
N SER A 24 -42.73 12.09 93.33
CA SER A 24 -43.20 10.80 93.86
C SER A 24 -43.51 10.88 95.35
N ILE A 25 -42.68 11.57 96.13
CA ILE A 25 -42.94 11.81 97.56
C ILE A 25 -44.18 12.69 97.74
N VAL A 26 -44.31 13.78 96.97
CA VAL A 26 -45.46 14.69 97.05
C VAL A 26 -46.78 14.00 96.67
N MET A 27 -46.75 13.06 95.72
CA MET A 27 -47.92 12.28 95.29
C MET A 27 -48.43 11.29 96.34
N THR A 28 -47.64 10.99 97.39
CA THR A 28 -48.10 10.16 98.52
C THR A 28 -48.87 10.95 99.59
N ILE A 29 -49.03 12.27 99.43
CA ILE A 29 -49.80 13.13 100.32
C ILE A 29 -51.29 13.09 99.93
N ASP A 30 -52.17 12.86 100.91
CA ASP A 30 -53.61 12.54 100.78
C ASP A 30 -54.46 13.52 99.94
N ILE A 31 -53.94 14.72 99.71
CA ILE A 31 -54.55 15.77 98.87
C ILE A 31 -54.60 15.34 97.38
N PHE A 32 -53.71 14.43 96.97
CA PHE A 32 -53.65 13.85 95.62
C PHE A 32 -54.30 12.47 95.49
N GLY A 33 -54.99 11.97 96.52
CA GLY A 33 -55.69 10.67 96.50
C GLY A 33 -56.81 10.54 95.46
N LYS A 34 -57.16 11.62 94.74
CA LYS A 34 -58.09 11.63 93.60
C LYS A 34 -57.42 11.71 92.22
N ALA A 35 -56.09 11.74 92.15
CA ALA A 35 -55.38 11.72 90.87
C ALA A 35 -55.52 10.31 90.25
N LEU A 36 -56.03 10.23 89.01
CA LEU A 36 -56.12 8.97 88.27
C LEU A 36 -54.72 8.49 87.87
N GLY A 37 -54.07 7.70 88.71
CA GLY A 37 -52.82 6.99 88.40
C GLY A 37 -52.10 6.52 89.66
N SER A 38 -51.62 5.27 89.68
CA SER A 38 -50.77 4.77 90.77
C SER A 38 -49.38 5.40 90.73
N ALA A 39 -48.73 5.55 91.88
CA ALA A 39 -47.36 6.03 91.97
C ALA A 39 -46.38 5.23 91.07
N ASP A 40 -46.62 3.92 90.93
CA ASP A 40 -45.86 3.03 90.05
C ASP A 40 -46.01 3.39 88.56
N GLY A 41 -47.20 3.85 88.14
CA GLY A 41 -47.44 4.31 86.78
C GLY A 41 -46.66 5.59 86.44
N TRP A 42 -46.52 6.49 87.43
CA TRP A 42 -45.75 7.73 87.26
C TRP A 42 -44.24 7.49 87.19
N LEU A 43 -43.73 6.61 88.05
CA LEU A 43 -42.32 6.22 88.01
C LEU A 43 -41.98 5.49 86.71
N SER A 44 -42.89 4.65 86.21
CA SER A 44 -42.78 3.99 84.90
C SER A 44 -42.77 4.99 83.74
N TYR A 45 -43.59 6.05 83.81
CA TYR A 45 -43.62 7.13 82.82
C TYR A 45 -42.26 7.87 82.75
N TRP A 46 -41.69 8.27 83.88
CA TRP A 46 -40.38 8.96 83.92
C TRP A 46 -39.21 8.04 83.61
N GLY A 47 -39.25 6.77 84.06
CA GLY A 47 -38.27 5.75 83.69
C GLY A 47 -38.25 5.52 82.18
N GLY A 48 -39.43 5.50 81.54
CA GLY A 48 -39.55 5.45 80.08
C GLY A 48 -38.96 6.68 79.39
N TYR A 49 -39.23 7.89 79.91
CA TYR A 49 -38.69 9.14 79.34
C TYR A 49 -37.16 9.24 79.48
N LEU A 50 -36.61 8.93 80.66
CA LEU A 50 -35.17 8.88 80.89
C LEU A 50 -34.49 7.79 80.06
N GLY A 51 -35.09 6.60 79.98
CA GLY A 51 -34.62 5.52 79.13
C GLY A 51 -34.58 5.92 77.65
N ALA A 52 -35.59 6.65 77.17
CA ALA A 52 -35.63 7.17 75.80
C ALA A 52 -34.53 8.22 75.54
N ILE A 53 -34.27 9.13 76.47
CA ILE A 53 -33.18 10.12 76.34
C ILE A 53 -31.81 9.43 76.27
N VAL A 54 -31.56 8.48 77.17
CA VAL A 54 -30.29 7.72 77.19
C VAL A 54 -30.15 6.88 75.92
N GLY A 55 -31.24 6.25 75.47
CA GLY A 55 -31.28 5.49 74.21
C GLY A 55 -30.95 6.38 73.00
N LEU A 56 -31.55 7.58 72.92
CA LEU A 56 -31.28 8.54 71.85
C LEU A 56 -29.83 9.03 71.88
N ALA A 57 -29.28 9.30 73.07
CA ALA A 57 -27.88 9.69 73.22
C ALA A 57 -26.92 8.58 72.78
N ALA A 58 -27.19 7.32 73.13
CA ALA A 58 -26.40 6.18 72.69
C ALA A 58 -26.44 6.01 71.16
N ILE A 59 -27.63 6.12 70.55
CA ILE A 59 -27.79 6.10 69.09
C ILE A 59 -27.03 7.26 68.43
N ALA A 60 -27.08 8.47 68.99
CA ALA A 60 -26.37 9.62 68.45
C ALA A 60 -24.84 9.41 68.46
N VAL A 61 -24.30 8.87 69.56
CA VAL A 61 -22.86 8.60 69.68
C VAL A 61 -22.41 7.49 68.74
N THR A 62 -23.14 6.37 68.66
CA THR A 62 -22.78 5.27 67.75
C THR A 62 -22.92 5.67 66.29
N THR A 63 -23.96 6.43 65.94
CA THR A 63 -24.16 6.98 64.60
C THR A 63 -23.01 7.91 64.23
N GLN A 64 -22.58 8.80 65.12
CA GLN A 64 -21.45 9.69 64.85
C GLN A 64 -20.14 8.92 64.61
N PHE A 65 -19.88 7.88 65.41
CA PHE A 65 -18.69 7.04 65.24
C PHE A 65 -18.72 6.27 63.91
N GLN A 66 -19.88 5.70 63.55
CA GLN A 66 -20.09 5.01 62.28
C GLN A 66 -19.91 5.94 61.08
N ILE A 67 -20.50 7.14 61.12
CA ILE A 67 -20.37 8.16 60.06
C ILE A 67 -18.90 8.57 59.90
N ASN A 68 -18.19 8.83 61.00
CA ASN A 68 -16.78 9.22 60.94
C ASN A 68 -15.90 8.10 60.35
N SER A 69 -16.17 6.85 60.72
CA SER A 69 -15.45 5.68 60.20
C SER A 69 -15.74 5.46 58.70
N GLN A 70 -17.01 5.54 58.31
CA GLN A 70 -17.43 5.46 56.90
C GLN A 70 -16.86 6.60 56.06
N TYR A 71 -16.82 7.83 56.59
CA TYR A 71 -16.22 8.97 55.89
C TYR A 71 -14.74 8.75 55.61
N LYS A 72 -13.99 8.22 56.60
CA LYS A 72 -12.57 7.90 56.41
C LYS A 72 -12.37 6.80 55.36
N LEU A 73 -13.13 5.70 55.46
CA LEU A 73 -13.08 4.60 54.50
C LEU A 73 -13.46 5.06 53.08
N HIS A 74 -14.51 5.85 52.94
CA HIS A 74 -14.97 6.39 51.66
C HIS A 74 -13.92 7.32 51.04
N LYS A 75 -13.26 8.15 51.85
CA LYS A 75 -12.16 9.01 51.39
C LYS A 75 -10.95 8.20 50.90
N GLU A 76 -10.60 7.14 51.61
CA GLU A 76 -9.52 6.22 51.20
C GLU A 76 -9.89 5.46 49.91
N GLN A 77 -11.15 5.03 49.76
CA GLN A 77 -11.66 4.39 48.56
C GLN A 77 -11.64 5.33 47.35
N LEU A 78 -12.09 6.58 47.50
CA LEU A 78 -12.03 7.59 46.43
C LEU A 78 -10.59 7.86 46.01
N ALA A 79 -9.67 8.04 46.97
CA ALA A 79 -8.26 8.25 46.66
C ALA A 79 -7.62 7.03 45.97
N ALA A 80 -8.02 5.81 46.33
CA ALA A 80 -7.55 4.59 45.68
C ALA A 80 -8.14 4.44 44.26
N GLN A 81 -9.42 4.79 44.07
CA GLN A 81 -10.11 4.78 42.79
C GLN A 81 -9.53 5.82 41.82
N ASP A 82 -9.26 7.04 42.29
CA ASP A 82 -8.61 8.08 41.48
C ASP A 82 -7.23 7.62 41.00
N ARG A 83 -6.43 7.03 41.89
CA ARG A 83 -5.11 6.48 41.53
C ARG A 83 -5.21 5.35 40.51
N SER A 84 -6.20 4.47 40.61
CA SER A 84 -6.38 3.37 39.67
C SER A 84 -6.89 3.86 38.31
N MET A 85 -7.79 4.85 38.30
CA MET A 85 -8.25 5.52 37.08
C MET A 85 -7.10 6.21 36.35
N ILE A 86 -6.25 6.98 37.06
CA ILE A 86 -5.08 7.64 36.46
C ILE A 86 -4.15 6.62 35.82
N LYS A 87 -3.78 5.55 36.55
CA LYS A 87 -2.91 4.48 36.03
C LYS A 87 -3.51 3.79 34.80
N THR A 88 -4.82 3.53 34.82
CA THR A 88 -5.52 2.89 33.71
C THR A 88 -5.52 3.80 32.48
N HIS A 89 -5.79 5.09 32.67
CA HIS A 89 -5.79 6.08 31.59
C HIS A 89 -4.37 6.27 31.00
N GLU A 90 -3.33 6.33 31.83
CA GLU A 90 -1.94 6.37 31.38
C GLU A 90 -1.56 5.12 30.56
N SER A 91 -1.90 3.93 31.07
CA SER A 91 -1.67 2.67 30.36
C SER A 91 -2.45 2.57 29.05
N GLN A 92 -3.69 3.06 29.00
CA GLN A 92 -4.47 3.12 27.77
C GLN A 92 -3.86 4.07 26.76
N LYS A 93 -3.39 5.24 27.21
CA LYS A 93 -2.71 6.22 26.35
C LYS A 93 -1.42 5.65 25.76
N SER A 94 -0.62 4.93 26.55
CA SER A 94 0.62 4.30 26.04
C SER A 94 0.32 3.18 25.03
N ILE A 95 -0.71 2.37 25.27
CA ILE A 95 -1.15 1.33 24.32
C ILE A 95 -1.67 1.96 23.02
N GLN A 96 -2.49 3.01 23.12
CA GLN A 96 -2.98 3.74 21.96
C GLN A 96 -1.84 4.37 21.16
N MET A 97 -0.90 5.04 21.84
CA MET A 97 0.25 5.64 21.18
C MET A 97 1.09 4.58 20.45
N TYR A 98 1.39 3.46 21.11
CA TYR A 98 2.09 2.34 20.48
C TYR A 98 1.35 1.80 19.26
N SER A 99 0.02 1.66 19.34
CA SER A 99 -0.78 1.21 18.20
C SER A 99 -0.82 2.21 17.03
N ILE A 100 -0.82 3.51 17.34
CA ILE A 100 -0.75 4.59 16.32
C ILE A 100 0.61 4.60 15.66
N GLU A 101 1.69 4.48 16.44
CA GLU A 101 3.05 4.44 15.91
C GLU A 101 3.26 3.21 15.02
N GLU A 102 2.83 2.03 15.48
CA GLU A 102 2.98 0.81 14.69
C GLU A 102 2.11 0.81 13.43
N SER A 103 0.87 1.33 13.50
CA SER A 103 0.03 1.48 12.31
C SER A 103 0.59 2.51 11.32
N SER A 104 1.18 3.60 11.79
CA SER A 104 1.87 4.59 10.93
C SER A 104 3.08 3.96 10.25
N ARG A 105 3.90 3.21 10.99
CA ARG A 105 5.07 2.51 10.46
C ARG A 105 4.69 1.45 9.41
N MET A 106 3.62 0.70 9.68
CA MET A 106 3.07 -0.28 8.75
C MET A 106 2.51 0.38 7.49
N ASN A 107 1.81 1.51 7.63
CA ASN A 107 1.28 2.27 6.51
C ASN A 107 2.40 2.86 5.64
N ASP A 108 3.44 3.43 6.25
CA ASP A 108 4.61 3.95 5.53
C ASP A 108 5.34 2.85 4.76
N LYS A 109 5.48 1.67 5.37
CA LYS A 109 6.05 0.50 4.69
C LYS A 109 5.20 0.08 3.50
N LYS A 110 3.88 -0.03 3.69
CA LYS A 110 2.92 -0.38 2.65
C LYS A 110 2.94 0.61 1.48
N GLU A 111 3.02 1.90 1.77
CA GLU A 111 3.11 2.94 0.74
C GLU A 111 4.41 2.84 -0.06
N ARG A 112 5.55 2.60 0.61
CA ARG A 112 6.82 2.36 -0.08
C ARG A 112 6.77 1.12 -0.97
N ASP A 113 6.20 0.02 -0.47
CA ASP A 113 6.07 -1.23 -1.22
C ASP A 113 5.16 -1.04 -2.45
N ARG A 114 4.07 -0.27 -2.32
CA ARG A 114 3.19 0.12 -3.43
C ARG A 114 3.92 0.96 -4.47
N ILE A 115 4.64 2.01 -4.04
CA ILE A 115 5.42 2.87 -4.94
C ILE A 115 6.46 2.05 -5.71
N TYR A 116 7.19 1.18 -5.01
CA TYR A 116 8.19 0.32 -5.63
C TYR A 116 7.57 -0.65 -6.64
N THR A 117 6.43 -1.25 -6.31
CA THR A 117 5.73 -2.17 -7.21
C THR A 117 5.22 -1.46 -8.46
N ASN A 118 4.63 -0.27 -8.32
CA ASN A 118 4.22 0.56 -9.46
C ASN A 118 5.41 0.93 -10.34
N PHE A 119 6.52 1.34 -9.73
CA PHE A 119 7.75 1.62 -10.46
C PHE A 119 8.20 0.41 -11.30
N LEU A 120 8.15 -0.81 -10.76
CA LEU A 120 8.47 -2.02 -11.51
C LEU A 120 7.44 -2.31 -12.62
N MET A 121 6.15 -2.08 -12.40
CA MET A 121 5.14 -2.20 -13.46
C MET A 121 5.45 -1.27 -14.62
N ASP A 122 5.69 0.02 -14.34
CA ASP A 122 6.01 1.03 -15.36
C ASP A 122 7.26 0.64 -16.18
N LYS A 123 8.30 0.10 -15.53
CA LYS A 123 9.50 -0.35 -16.26
C LYS A 123 9.20 -1.57 -17.14
N ASN A 124 8.34 -2.47 -16.69
CA ASN A 124 8.01 -3.68 -17.45
C ASN A 124 7.07 -3.36 -18.62
N GLU A 125 6.12 -2.43 -18.45
CA GLU A 125 5.29 -1.93 -19.55
C GLU A 125 6.15 -1.24 -20.62
N ALA A 126 7.10 -0.41 -20.21
CA ALA A 126 8.05 0.19 -21.15
C ALA A 126 8.88 -0.85 -21.91
N LEU A 127 9.22 -2.00 -21.30
CA LEU A 127 9.88 -3.10 -22.03
C LEU A 127 8.99 -3.68 -23.12
N ILE A 128 7.71 -3.90 -22.81
CA ILE A 128 6.73 -4.44 -23.77
C ILE A 128 6.56 -3.46 -24.93
N GLU A 129 6.42 -2.16 -24.66
CA GLU A 129 6.30 -1.13 -25.69
C GLU A 129 7.52 -1.11 -26.62
N ILE A 130 8.74 -1.17 -26.06
CA ILE A 130 9.97 -1.19 -26.86
C ILE A 130 10.05 -2.48 -27.71
N LEU A 131 9.61 -3.62 -27.19
CA LEU A 131 9.58 -4.88 -27.97
C LEU A 131 8.57 -4.81 -29.12
N ILE A 132 7.43 -4.16 -28.92
CA ILE A 132 6.45 -3.90 -29.98
C ILE A 132 7.05 -2.96 -31.05
N GLU A 133 7.71 -1.88 -30.63
CA GLU A 133 8.44 -0.97 -31.53
C GLU A 133 9.48 -1.72 -32.35
N LEU A 134 10.28 -2.58 -31.71
CA LEU A 134 11.28 -3.41 -32.38
C LEU A 134 10.64 -4.38 -33.38
N ASN A 135 9.52 -5.03 -33.04
CA ASN A 135 8.82 -5.93 -33.96
C ASN A 135 8.34 -5.18 -35.21
N PHE A 136 7.79 -3.98 -35.02
CA PHE A 136 7.34 -3.12 -36.11
C PHE A 136 8.51 -2.72 -37.01
N LEU A 137 9.58 -2.17 -36.43
CA LEU A 137 10.76 -1.76 -37.19
C LEU A 137 11.43 -2.94 -37.93
N ASN A 138 11.49 -4.12 -37.32
CA ASN A 138 12.01 -5.32 -37.97
C ASN A 138 11.13 -5.72 -39.17
N THR A 139 9.80 -5.63 -39.03
CA THR A 139 8.88 -5.92 -40.13
C THR A 139 9.10 -4.96 -41.30
N GLU A 140 9.24 -3.66 -41.01
CA GLU A 140 9.59 -2.65 -42.01
C GLU A 140 10.95 -2.94 -42.66
N HIS A 141 11.97 -3.30 -41.86
CA HIS A 141 13.29 -3.67 -42.35
C HIS A 141 13.22 -4.83 -43.34
N PHE A 142 12.54 -5.92 -43.00
CA PHE A 142 12.42 -7.07 -43.89
C PHE A 142 11.62 -6.76 -45.16
N ASN A 143 10.61 -5.89 -45.09
CA ASN A 143 9.89 -5.44 -46.28
C ASN A 143 10.82 -4.64 -47.21
N LEU A 144 11.62 -3.72 -46.68
CA LEU A 144 12.63 -3.01 -47.48
C LEU A 144 13.64 -3.95 -48.11
N LEU A 145 14.07 -4.99 -47.39
CA LEU A 145 14.98 -5.99 -47.93
C LEU A 145 14.34 -6.80 -49.07
N ARG A 146 13.05 -7.12 -48.98
CA ARG A 146 12.30 -7.76 -50.09
C ARG A 146 12.24 -6.84 -51.30
N ASP A 147 11.89 -5.57 -51.10
CA ASP A 147 11.86 -4.57 -52.17
C ASP A 147 13.24 -4.45 -52.84
N TYR A 148 14.32 -4.44 -52.06
CA TYR A 148 15.69 -4.44 -52.59
C TYR A 148 15.94 -5.64 -53.52
N VAL A 149 15.58 -6.85 -53.09
CA VAL A 149 15.75 -8.06 -53.91
C VAL A 149 14.95 -7.96 -55.21
N ASP A 150 13.72 -7.47 -55.14
CA ASP A 150 12.84 -7.37 -56.30
C ASP A 150 13.40 -6.36 -57.31
N TYR A 151 13.84 -5.17 -56.86
CA TYR A 151 14.45 -4.18 -57.75
C TYR A 151 15.81 -4.62 -58.32
N GLU A 152 16.68 -5.25 -57.52
CA GLU A 152 17.95 -5.81 -58.02
C GLU A 152 17.70 -6.94 -59.04
N SER A 153 16.71 -7.79 -58.82
CA SER A 153 16.34 -8.86 -59.76
C SER A 153 15.91 -8.29 -61.10
N ILE A 154 15.09 -7.22 -61.08
CA ILE A 154 14.68 -6.50 -62.29
C ILE A 154 15.90 -5.86 -62.97
N ARG A 155 16.77 -5.18 -62.21
CA ARG A 155 17.98 -4.53 -62.76
C ARG A 155 18.89 -5.53 -63.48
N ILE A 156 19.15 -6.69 -62.88
CA ILE A 156 19.96 -7.76 -63.50
C ILE A 156 19.27 -8.32 -64.74
N GLY A 157 17.94 -8.52 -64.70
CA GLY A 157 17.15 -8.98 -65.85
C GLY A 157 17.21 -8.02 -67.04
N GLU A 158 16.99 -6.73 -66.79
CA GLU A 158 17.11 -5.65 -67.79
C GLU A 158 18.53 -5.60 -68.37
N PHE A 159 19.56 -5.67 -67.53
CA PHE A 159 20.95 -5.69 -67.99
C PHE A 159 21.23 -6.87 -68.93
N LYS A 160 20.76 -8.07 -68.57
CA LYS A 160 20.95 -9.28 -69.39
C LYS A 160 20.19 -9.22 -70.71
N ASN A 161 18.96 -8.72 -70.69
CA ASN A 161 18.14 -8.57 -71.89
C ASN A 161 18.75 -7.55 -72.87
N ASN A 162 19.22 -6.41 -72.35
CA ASN A 162 19.88 -5.37 -73.14
C ASN A 162 21.19 -5.89 -73.75
N PHE A 163 21.99 -6.66 -73.00
CA PHE A 163 23.22 -7.27 -73.52
C PHE A 163 22.95 -8.31 -74.63
N LEU A 164 21.88 -9.10 -74.48
CA LEU A 164 21.51 -10.11 -75.47
C LEU A 164 20.90 -9.50 -76.74
N SER A 165 20.11 -8.42 -76.62
CA SER A 165 19.56 -7.72 -77.79
C SER A 165 20.64 -7.00 -78.60
N GLU A 166 21.62 -6.37 -77.94
CA GLU A 166 22.79 -5.74 -78.58
C GLU A 166 23.62 -6.74 -79.41
N ALA A 167 23.73 -7.99 -78.92
CA ALA A 167 24.45 -9.06 -79.61
C ALA A 167 23.72 -9.63 -80.84
N ILE A 168 22.40 -9.45 -80.93
CA ILE A 168 21.54 -10.05 -81.97
C ILE A 168 21.21 -9.05 -83.09
N ASP A 169 20.92 -7.78 -82.75
CA ASP A 169 20.66 -6.72 -83.75
C ASP A 169 21.03 -5.32 -83.21
N PRO A 170 22.16 -4.73 -83.62
CA PRO A 170 22.62 -3.43 -83.14
C PRO A 170 21.74 -2.24 -83.58
N LYS A 171 20.71 -2.45 -84.41
CA LYS A 171 19.76 -1.40 -84.82
C LYS A 171 18.46 -1.37 -84.03
N VAL A 172 18.21 -2.38 -83.17
CA VAL A 172 16.91 -2.55 -82.49
C VAL A 172 17.08 -2.34 -80.99
N MET A 173 17.36 -1.11 -80.58
CA MET A 173 16.97 -0.66 -79.25
C MET A 173 16.85 0.86 -79.20
N ASN A 174 15.77 1.34 -78.58
CA ASN A 174 15.71 2.70 -78.08
C ASN A 174 16.65 2.77 -76.86
N ASP A 175 17.95 2.88 -77.12
CA ASP A 175 19.04 2.88 -76.13
C ASP A 175 18.79 3.90 -75.00
N GLN A 176 18.04 4.96 -75.30
CA GLN A 176 17.61 5.96 -74.32
C GLN A 176 16.55 5.45 -73.33
N GLU A 177 15.59 4.63 -73.75
CA GLU A 177 14.53 4.11 -72.87
C GLU A 177 15.08 3.12 -71.85
N ALA A 178 15.97 2.21 -72.28
CA ALA A 178 16.65 1.28 -71.38
C ALA A 178 17.57 1.99 -70.39
N LYS A 179 18.31 3.02 -70.83
CA LYS A 179 19.11 3.87 -69.95
C LYS A 179 18.25 4.59 -68.91
N ASN A 180 17.11 5.15 -69.32
CA ASN A 180 16.19 5.82 -68.40
C ASN A 180 15.62 4.84 -67.35
N LYS A 181 15.23 3.62 -67.76
CA LYS A 181 14.75 2.57 -66.83
C LYS A 181 15.83 2.12 -65.86
N MET A 182 17.07 1.95 -66.34
CA MET A 182 18.20 1.56 -65.49
C MET A 182 18.49 2.64 -64.43
N GLN A 183 18.49 3.91 -64.84
CA GLN A 183 18.65 5.04 -63.91
C GLN A 183 17.53 5.10 -62.87
N GLU A 184 16.28 4.83 -63.27
CA GLU A 184 15.16 4.78 -62.33
C GLU A 184 15.34 3.67 -61.29
N LEU A 185 15.77 2.48 -61.70
CA LEU A 185 16.03 1.35 -60.80
C LEU A 185 17.19 1.65 -59.84
N ASP A 186 18.28 2.24 -60.34
CA ASP A 186 19.42 2.62 -59.50
C ASP A 186 19.02 3.65 -58.43
N MET A 187 18.19 4.64 -58.79
CA MET A 187 17.66 5.59 -57.81
C MET A 187 16.81 4.92 -56.73
N LYS A 188 15.94 3.97 -57.10
CA LYS A 188 15.12 3.22 -56.13
C LYS A 188 15.96 2.35 -55.21
N ILE A 189 16.98 1.69 -55.76
CA ILE A 189 17.91 0.86 -54.98
C ILE A 189 18.70 1.72 -53.99
N GLU A 190 19.12 2.91 -54.38
CA GLU A 190 19.83 3.82 -53.49
C GLU A 190 18.93 4.37 -52.38
N ASP A 191 17.69 4.78 -52.69
CA ASP A 191 16.69 5.18 -51.69
C ASP A 191 16.42 4.06 -50.66
N ILE A 192 16.37 2.80 -51.10
CA ILE A 192 16.22 1.66 -50.20
C ILE A 192 17.43 1.50 -49.27
N LYS A 193 18.66 1.69 -49.75
CA LYS A 193 19.86 1.62 -48.90
C LYS A 193 19.88 2.72 -47.84
N GLU A 194 19.45 3.93 -48.20
CA GLU A 194 19.33 5.04 -47.26
C GLU A 194 18.29 4.72 -46.17
N LYS A 195 17.10 4.26 -46.56
CA LYS A 195 16.05 3.84 -45.64
C LYS A 195 16.45 2.66 -44.76
N GLU A 196 17.17 1.69 -45.31
CA GLU A 196 17.74 0.56 -44.55
C GLU A 196 18.65 1.06 -43.44
N THR A 197 19.54 2.00 -43.76
CA THR A 197 20.45 2.62 -42.79
C THR A 197 19.67 3.36 -41.70
N GLU A 198 18.62 4.09 -42.07
CA GLU A 198 17.75 4.79 -41.11
C GLU A 198 17.04 3.82 -40.15
N ILE A 199 16.42 2.75 -40.69
CA ILE A 199 15.73 1.74 -39.88
C ILE A 199 16.73 1.02 -38.96
N ARG A 200 17.92 0.67 -39.45
CA ARG A 200 18.98 0.06 -38.65
C ARG A 200 19.39 0.94 -37.47
N MET A 201 19.47 2.26 -37.66
CA MET A 201 19.72 3.21 -36.57
C MET A 201 18.57 3.24 -35.55
N LYS A 202 17.32 3.26 -36.02
CA LYS A 202 16.13 3.21 -35.13
C LYS A 202 16.10 1.94 -34.30
N ILE A 203 16.32 0.77 -34.92
CA ILE A 203 16.37 -0.52 -34.24
C ILE A 203 17.51 -0.55 -33.21
N SER A 204 18.69 -0.03 -33.57
CA SER A 204 19.81 0.06 -32.63
C SER A 204 19.48 0.94 -31.42
N GLY A 205 18.81 2.07 -31.65
CA GLY A 205 18.33 2.97 -30.58
C GLY A 205 17.31 2.30 -29.67
N ALA A 206 16.29 1.64 -30.23
CA ALA A 206 15.29 0.89 -29.47
C ALA A 206 15.92 -0.28 -28.70
N SER A 207 16.86 -1.02 -29.30
CA SER A 207 17.63 -2.08 -28.64
C SER A 207 18.45 -1.55 -27.44
N ALA A 208 19.04 -0.36 -27.55
CA ALA A 208 19.75 0.26 -26.42
C ALA A 208 18.78 0.65 -25.28
N LYS A 209 17.62 1.23 -25.60
CA LYS A 209 16.56 1.50 -24.62
C LYS A 209 16.10 0.22 -23.92
N LEU A 210 15.88 -0.86 -24.69
CA LEU A 210 15.47 -2.17 -24.19
C LEU A 210 16.45 -2.67 -23.12
N LYS A 211 17.76 -2.56 -23.38
CA LYS A 211 18.80 -2.92 -22.41
C LYS A 211 18.74 -2.10 -21.14
N SER A 212 18.64 -0.78 -21.26
CA SER A 212 18.59 0.10 -20.10
C SER A 212 17.39 -0.22 -19.21
N LYS A 213 16.24 -0.54 -19.80
CA LYS A 213 15.03 -0.90 -19.06
C LYS A 213 15.10 -2.32 -18.48
N SER A 214 15.78 -3.26 -19.14
CA SER A 214 15.87 -4.64 -18.64
C SER A 214 16.79 -4.79 -17.43
N MET A 215 17.69 -3.82 -17.17
CA MET A 215 18.55 -3.80 -15.98
C MET A 215 17.77 -3.79 -14.66
N TYR A 216 16.50 -3.36 -14.66
CA TYR A 216 15.65 -3.40 -13.47
C TYR A 216 15.13 -4.81 -13.14
N PHE A 217 15.31 -5.78 -14.05
CA PHE A 217 14.80 -7.14 -13.92
C PHE A 217 15.90 -8.15 -14.19
N SER A 218 16.60 -8.57 -13.14
CA SER A 218 17.67 -9.56 -13.23
C SER A 218 17.22 -10.89 -13.86
N ASN A 219 15.94 -11.24 -13.69
CA ASN A 219 15.32 -12.44 -14.23
C ASN A 219 14.96 -12.35 -15.72
N LEU A 220 15.08 -11.17 -16.35
CA LEU A 220 14.84 -10.97 -17.78
C LEU A 220 16.12 -10.60 -18.53
N GLU A 221 17.16 -10.19 -17.80
CA GLU A 221 18.34 -9.58 -18.38
C GLU A 221 19.03 -10.50 -19.40
N LEU A 222 19.16 -11.79 -19.09
CA LEU A 222 19.85 -12.75 -19.95
C LEU A 222 19.11 -12.95 -21.28
N GLU A 223 17.82 -13.22 -21.21
CA GLU A 223 16.97 -13.47 -22.37
C GLU A 223 16.86 -12.22 -23.25
N ILE A 224 16.67 -11.04 -22.65
CA ILE A 224 16.67 -9.77 -23.38
C ILE A 224 18.03 -9.50 -24.03
N ASN A 225 19.14 -9.82 -23.36
CA ASN A 225 20.46 -9.68 -23.98
C ASN A 225 20.66 -10.61 -25.17
N ASN A 226 20.16 -11.84 -25.09
CA ASN A 226 20.24 -12.81 -26.19
C ASN A 226 19.43 -12.31 -27.40
N TYR A 227 18.17 -11.92 -27.18
CA TYR A 227 17.33 -11.30 -28.21
C TYR A 227 18.01 -10.09 -28.89
N ARG A 228 18.62 -9.20 -28.11
CA ARG A 228 19.33 -8.04 -28.66
C ARG A 228 20.54 -8.43 -29.52
N ARG A 229 21.26 -9.49 -29.13
CA ARG A 229 22.39 -10.01 -29.92
C ARG A 229 21.89 -10.59 -31.24
N GLU A 230 20.77 -11.30 -31.23
CA GLU A 230 20.13 -11.83 -32.43
C GLU A 230 19.73 -10.71 -33.39
N ILE A 231 19.03 -9.67 -32.93
CA ILE A 231 18.72 -8.48 -33.74
C ILE A 231 20.00 -7.89 -34.35
N SER A 232 21.02 -7.67 -33.53
CA SER A 232 22.25 -7.01 -33.98
C SER A 232 22.98 -7.84 -35.03
N ALA A 233 22.99 -9.17 -34.87
CA ALA A 233 23.57 -10.09 -35.83
C ALA A 233 22.81 -10.07 -37.17
N VAL A 234 21.47 -10.07 -37.12
CA VAL A 234 20.62 -9.98 -38.31
C VAL A 234 20.85 -8.67 -39.07
N LEU A 235 20.85 -7.53 -38.38
CA LEU A 235 21.11 -6.23 -38.99
C LEU A 235 22.46 -6.16 -39.67
N GLU A 236 23.51 -6.64 -38.99
CA GLU A 236 24.86 -6.62 -39.53
C GLU A 236 25.02 -7.57 -40.73
N GLU A 237 24.37 -8.73 -40.67
CA GLU A 237 24.37 -9.70 -41.74
C GLU A 237 23.74 -9.14 -43.03
N PHE A 238 22.55 -8.53 -42.93
CA PHE A 238 21.84 -7.97 -44.09
C PHE A 238 22.52 -6.72 -44.65
N HIS A 239 23.00 -5.83 -43.78
CA HIS A 239 23.78 -4.65 -44.19
C HIS A 239 25.02 -5.03 -45.01
N ASN A 240 25.75 -6.06 -44.54
CA ASN A 240 26.93 -6.55 -45.23
C ASN A 240 26.59 -7.25 -46.55
N HIS A 241 25.40 -7.85 -46.70
CA HIS A 241 24.96 -8.39 -47.98
C HIS A 241 24.63 -7.28 -48.97
N ILE A 242 23.87 -6.25 -48.57
CA ILE A 242 23.51 -5.11 -49.45
C ILE A 242 24.75 -4.37 -49.95
N LYS A 243 25.81 -4.29 -49.13
CA LYS A 243 27.08 -3.67 -49.54
C LYS A 243 27.88 -4.48 -50.57
N LYS A 244 27.66 -5.80 -50.67
CA LYS A 244 28.40 -6.65 -51.62
C LYS A 244 27.78 -6.50 -53.02
N LYS A 245 28.64 -6.38 -54.04
CA LYS A 245 28.23 -6.18 -55.44
C LYS A 245 27.78 -7.45 -56.17
N ASP A 246 28.07 -8.63 -55.61
CA ASP A 246 27.73 -9.92 -56.19
C ASP A 246 26.87 -10.70 -55.20
N ILE A 247 25.54 -10.61 -55.38
CA ILE A 247 24.55 -11.18 -54.48
C ILE A 247 23.81 -12.28 -55.23
N ASP A 248 23.87 -13.51 -54.70
CA ASP A 248 22.91 -14.54 -55.06
C ASP A 248 21.53 -14.16 -54.49
N LEU A 249 20.73 -13.48 -55.31
CA LEU A 249 19.44 -12.92 -54.93
C LEU A 249 18.43 -14.00 -54.48
N LYS A 250 18.53 -15.22 -55.00
CA LYS A 250 17.62 -16.30 -54.63
C LYS A 250 17.91 -16.77 -53.20
N ASN A 251 19.18 -17.06 -52.90
CA ASN A 251 19.61 -17.43 -51.56
C ASN A 251 19.34 -16.29 -50.57
N PHE A 252 19.60 -15.04 -51.00
CA PHE A 252 19.33 -13.87 -50.18
C PHE A 252 17.85 -13.73 -49.81
N ARG A 253 16.93 -13.96 -50.74
CA ARG A 253 15.49 -13.94 -50.46
C ARG A 253 15.05 -15.02 -49.48
N GLU A 254 15.51 -16.25 -49.69
CA GLU A 254 15.21 -17.36 -48.76
C GLU A 254 15.68 -17.05 -47.35
N LYS A 255 16.87 -16.44 -47.25
CA LYS A 255 17.45 -16.01 -45.98
C LYS A 255 16.65 -14.90 -45.30
N ILE A 256 16.12 -13.93 -46.06
CA ILE A 256 15.21 -12.89 -45.55
C ILE A 256 13.99 -13.55 -44.89
N GLU A 257 13.34 -14.50 -45.56
CA GLU A 257 12.13 -15.14 -45.02
C GLU A 257 12.42 -15.97 -43.76
N ASN A 258 13.52 -16.73 -43.77
CA ASN A 258 13.94 -17.52 -42.61
C ASN A 258 14.24 -16.61 -41.42
N LYS A 259 15.04 -15.55 -41.60
CA LYS A 259 15.39 -14.60 -40.53
C LYS A 259 14.22 -13.75 -40.07
N SER A 260 13.30 -13.39 -40.97
CA SER A 260 12.06 -12.71 -40.61
C SER A 260 11.23 -13.56 -39.66
N THR A 261 11.12 -14.86 -39.92
CA THR A 261 10.36 -15.79 -39.07
C THR A 261 11.06 -16.01 -37.73
N GLU A 262 12.35 -16.33 -37.74
CA GLU A 262 13.15 -16.53 -36.51
C GLU A 262 13.08 -15.31 -35.58
N LEU A 263 13.22 -14.10 -36.13
CA LEU A 263 13.22 -12.88 -35.33
C LEU A 263 11.83 -12.53 -34.79
N HIS A 264 10.77 -12.83 -35.55
CA HIS A 264 9.40 -12.70 -35.09
C HIS A 264 9.14 -13.62 -33.89
N ASP A 265 9.53 -14.89 -33.98
CA ASP A 265 9.41 -15.86 -32.90
C ASP A 265 10.21 -15.45 -31.66
N SER A 266 11.44 -14.98 -31.85
CA SER A 266 12.29 -14.47 -30.77
C SER A 266 11.67 -13.25 -30.08
N THR A 267 11.07 -12.33 -30.87
CA THR A 267 10.36 -11.16 -30.33
C THR A 267 9.14 -11.58 -29.52
N ASN A 268 8.34 -12.54 -30.01
CA ASN A 268 7.20 -13.09 -29.28
C ASN A 268 7.65 -13.79 -27.99
N GLY A 269 8.77 -14.51 -28.02
CA GLY A 269 9.39 -15.10 -26.83
C GLY A 269 9.74 -14.04 -25.77
N ALA A 270 10.38 -12.95 -26.18
CA ALA A 270 10.71 -11.83 -25.30
C ALA A 270 9.46 -11.11 -24.75
N LEU A 271 8.42 -10.92 -25.57
CA LEU A 271 7.15 -10.33 -25.15
C LEU A 271 6.46 -11.21 -24.09
N ASN A 272 6.38 -12.51 -24.33
CA ASN A 272 5.79 -13.47 -23.38
C ASN A 272 6.55 -13.50 -22.05
N LEU A 273 7.87 -13.33 -22.07
CA LEU A 273 8.67 -13.20 -20.84
C LEU A 273 8.31 -11.93 -20.06
N CYS A 274 8.23 -10.78 -20.74
CA CYS A 274 7.86 -9.52 -20.10
C CYS A 274 6.42 -9.54 -19.57
N GLN A 275 5.48 -10.13 -20.31
CA GLN A 275 4.09 -10.28 -19.87
C GLN A 275 3.98 -11.17 -18.63
N ARG A 276 4.67 -12.32 -18.62
CA ARG A 276 4.72 -13.18 -17.42
C ARG A 276 5.32 -12.46 -16.22
N ASN A 277 6.36 -11.64 -16.44
CA ASN A 277 6.95 -10.82 -15.39
C ASN A 277 5.96 -9.78 -14.86
N LEU A 278 5.21 -9.10 -15.74
CA LEU A 278 4.15 -8.18 -15.35
C LEU A 278 3.10 -8.87 -14.47
N SER A 279 2.62 -10.04 -14.90
CA SER A 279 1.64 -10.81 -14.12
C SER A 279 2.18 -11.18 -12.73
N ARG A 280 3.47 -11.51 -12.62
CA ARG A 280 4.10 -11.77 -11.31
C ARG A 280 4.14 -10.52 -10.43
N ILE A 281 4.47 -9.36 -10.99
CA ILE A 281 4.50 -8.08 -10.25
C ILE A 281 3.09 -7.72 -9.77
N VAL A 282 2.09 -7.81 -10.66
CA VAL A 282 0.68 -7.54 -10.36
C VAL A 282 0.15 -8.50 -9.28
N ASN A 283 0.45 -9.80 -9.40
CA ASN A 283 0.06 -10.77 -8.38
C ASN A 283 0.70 -10.48 -7.02
N THR A 284 1.93 -9.96 -7.00
CA THR A 284 2.59 -9.50 -5.77
C THR A 284 1.85 -8.33 -5.13
N LEU A 285 1.36 -7.39 -5.94
CA LEU A 285 0.53 -6.27 -5.47
C LEU A 285 -0.80 -6.74 -4.88
N ILE A 286 -1.47 -7.69 -5.55
CA ILE A 286 -2.78 -8.21 -5.14
C ILE A 286 -2.67 -9.11 -3.91
N SER A 287 -1.64 -9.95 -3.85
CA SER A 287 -1.42 -10.93 -2.78
C SER A 287 -0.73 -10.34 -1.55
N SER A 288 -0.24 -9.09 -1.63
CA SER A 288 0.22 -8.37 -0.45
C SER A 288 -0.97 -8.24 0.51
N PRO A 289 -0.94 -8.88 1.69
CA PRO A 289 -2.05 -8.85 2.62
C PRO A 289 -2.33 -7.39 2.98
N TYR A 290 -3.56 -6.96 2.68
CA TYR A 290 -4.05 -5.62 2.97
C TYR A 290 -4.04 -5.34 4.47
#